data_AF-A0A8I0T1V4-F1
#
_entry.id   AF-A0A8I0T1V4-F1
#
_cell.length_a   1.000
_cell.length_b   1.000
_cell.length_c   1.000
_cell.angle_alpha   90.00
_cell.angle_beta   90.00
_cell.angle_gamma   90.00
#
_symmetry.space_group_name_H-M   'P 1'
#
loop_
_entity.id
_entity.type
_entity.pdbx_description
1 polymer ?
#
loop_
_entity_poly.entity_id
_entity_poly.type
_entity_poly.pdbx_seq_one_letter_code
_entity_poly.pdbx_strand_id
1 'polypeptide(L)'
;MPEKDISHKRDHVMNYSFDKNDANAWLLALLPLLLMLLGFVIEDNTLSVIGLGASFGAVFGDRKILLKQEKPAPSLWWFLISPVYLWKRDAWQQKPKRLFQAWIVATILMLAGTWLQVSNDTSSALAESACPTVTQIMQEHNERATCVQISDMKEEVSGRFYSARALMSTGKKMPVTIEIRDDGTFYVTIPDMNGAY
;
A
#
# COMPACT_ATOMS: atom_id res chain seq x y z
N MET A 1 -56.26 18.94 -4.86
CA MET A 1 -55.24 17.97 -4.39
C MET A 1 -53.94 18.30 -5.11
N PRO A 2 -52.83 18.54 -4.40
CA PRO A 2 -51.63 19.12 -4.98
C PRO A 2 -50.78 18.09 -5.73
N GLU A 3 -50.22 18.62 -6.82
CA GLU A 3 -49.04 18.21 -7.59
C GLU A 3 -47.98 17.48 -6.77
N LYS A 4 -47.62 16.27 -7.20
CA LYS A 4 -46.34 15.64 -6.82
C LYS A 4 -45.41 15.71 -8.01
N ASP A 5 -44.72 16.83 -8.05
CA ASP A 5 -43.56 17.10 -8.89
C ASP A 5 -42.41 16.18 -8.46
N ILE A 6 -42.36 14.98 -9.05
CA ILE A 6 -41.26 14.01 -8.91
C ILE A 6 -40.52 13.97 -10.24
N SER A 7 -40.11 15.13 -10.75
CA SER A 7 -39.39 15.24 -12.03
C SER A 7 -38.04 15.96 -11.91
N HIS A 8 -37.56 16.28 -10.71
CA HIS A 8 -36.37 17.13 -10.59
C HIS A 8 -35.36 16.66 -9.53
N LYS A 9 -34.98 15.38 -9.55
CA LYS A 9 -33.85 14.91 -8.72
C LYS A 9 -33.09 13.73 -9.30
N ARG A 10 -32.91 13.69 -10.61
CA ARG A 10 -31.92 12.84 -11.28
C ARG A 10 -31.31 13.67 -12.41
N ASP A 11 -30.01 13.52 -12.61
CA ASP A 11 -29.25 14.06 -13.75
C ASP A 11 -28.59 15.43 -13.55
N HIS A 12 -28.00 15.65 -12.38
CA HIS A 12 -26.75 16.40 -12.31
C HIS A 12 -25.56 15.45 -12.17
N VAL A 13 -25.42 14.53 -13.12
CA VAL A 13 -24.09 14.04 -13.49
C VAL A 13 -23.42 15.21 -14.21
N MET A 14 -22.99 16.22 -13.44
CA MET A 14 -22.20 17.35 -13.92
C MET A 14 -20.94 16.78 -14.53
N ASN A 15 -20.93 16.61 -15.85
CA ASN A 15 -19.79 16.15 -16.63
C ASN A 15 -18.57 16.97 -16.21
N TYR A 16 -17.60 16.31 -15.59
CA TYR A 16 -16.29 16.92 -15.40
C TYR A 16 -15.68 17.01 -16.78
N SER A 17 -15.78 18.19 -17.39
CA SER A 17 -15.04 18.48 -18.60
C SER A 17 -13.58 18.50 -18.22
N PHE A 18 -12.83 17.49 -18.67
CA PHE A 18 -11.38 17.47 -18.58
C PHE A 18 -10.85 18.65 -19.41
N ASP A 19 -10.58 19.77 -18.73
CA ASP A 19 -9.87 20.87 -19.34
C ASP A 19 -8.39 20.47 -19.39
N LYS A 20 -7.73 20.62 -20.55
CA LYS A 20 -6.29 20.35 -20.69
C LYS A 20 -5.46 21.16 -19.68
N ASN A 21 -6.03 22.28 -19.21
CA ASN A 21 -5.46 23.13 -18.17
C ASN A 21 -5.45 22.50 -16.77
N ASP A 22 -6.17 21.40 -16.53
CA ASP A 22 -6.23 20.71 -15.24
C ASP A 22 -5.14 19.62 -15.09
N ALA A 23 -4.24 19.46 -16.06
CA ALA A 23 -3.23 18.40 -16.07
C ALA A 23 -2.38 18.35 -14.79
N ASN A 24 -1.96 19.51 -14.27
CA ASN A 24 -1.16 19.59 -13.04
C ASN A 24 -1.95 19.17 -11.80
N ALA A 25 -3.25 19.49 -11.74
CA ALA A 25 -4.09 19.08 -10.62
C ALA A 25 -4.41 17.58 -10.67
N TRP A 26 -4.56 17.01 -11.87
CA TRP A 26 -4.67 15.56 -12.06
C TRP A 26 -3.38 14.83 -11.71
N LEU A 27 -2.22 15.37 -12.08
CA LEU A 27 -0.92 14.85 -11.66
C LEU A 27 -0.83 14.81 -10.14
N LEU A 28 -1.20 15.89 -9.45
CA LEU A 28 -1.23 15.94 -7.99
C LEU A 28 -2.22 14.93 -7.38
N ALA A 29 -3.39 14.76 -7.99
CA ALA A 29 -4.41 13.81 -7.54
C ALA A 29 -3.94 12.34 -7.67
N LEU A 30 -3.25 12.01 -8.76
CA LEU A 30 -2.75 10.65 -9.03
C LEU A 30 -1.34 10.39 -8.46
N LEU A 31 -0.70 11.42 -7.91
CA LEU A 31 0.66 11.33 -7.38
C LEU A 31 0.88 10.17 -6.40
N PRO A 32 -0.02 9.87 -5.43
CA PRO A 32 0.16 8.73 -4.54
C PRO A 32 0.35 7.40 -5.29
N LEU A 33 -0.44 7.19 -6.34
CA LEU A 33 -0.40 5.97 -7.15
C LEU A 33 0.85 5.93 -8.03
N LEU A 34 1.30 7.07 -8.56
CA LEU A 34 2.56 7.17 -9.30
C LEU A 34 3.77 6.86 -8.40
N LEU A 35 3.77 7.37 -7.15
CA LEU A 35 4.83 7.09 -6.19
C LEU A 35 4.84 5.61 -5.80
N MET A 36 3.67 4.98 -5.61
CA MET A 36 3.58 3.54 -5.39
C MET A 36 4.27 2.75 -6.51
N LEU A 37 4.00 3.11 -7.78
CA LEU A 37 4.60 2.43 -8.94
C LEU A 37 6.12 2.65 -9.04
N LEU A 38 6.59 3.84 -8.65
CA LEU A 38 8.02 4.15 -8.64
C LEU A 38 8.76 3.48 -7.48
N GLY A 39 8.08 3.21 -6.36
CA GLY A 39 8.65 2.52 -5.20
C GLY A 39 9.10 1.08 -5.47
N PHE A 40 8.66 0.47 -6.57
CA PHE A 40 9.19 -0.84 -6.99
C PHE A 40 10.64 -0.79 -7.50
N VAL A 41 11.15 0.40 -7.84
CA VAL A 41 12.47 0.56 -8.48
C VAL A 41 13.38 1.50 -7.67
N ILE A 42 12.79 2.44 -6.92
CA ILE A 42 13.51 3.53 -6.25
C ILE A 42 13.45 3.33 -4.74
N GLU A 43 14.59 3.56 -4.06
CA GLU A 43 14.69 3.57 -2.60
C GLU A 43 13.78 4.62 -1.94
N ASP A 44 13.23 4.29 -0.77
CA ASP A 44 12.22 5.09 -0.05
C ASP A 44 12.63 6.55 0.22
N ASN A 45 13.88 6.79 0.61
CA ASN A 45 14.39 8.14 0.87
C ASN A 45 14.38 9.00 -0.40
N THR A 46 14.81 8.43 -1.52
CA THR A 46 14.84 9.10 -2.82
C THR A 46 13.42 9.33 -3.33
N LEU A 47 12.53 8.35 -3.14
CA LEU A 47 11.12 8.45 -3.51
C LEU A 47 10.41 9.58 -2.75
N SER A 48 10.71 9.77 -1.47
CA SER A 48 10.15 10.84 -0.65
C SER A 48 10.55 12.24 -1.14
N VAL A 49 11.82 12.43 -1.53
CA VAL A 49 12.32 13.68 -2.10
C VAL A 49 11.65 13.96 -3.46
N ILE A 50 11.53 12.94 -4.32
CA ILE A 50 10.83 13.05 -5.60
C ILE A 50 9.36 13.41 -5.38
N GLY A 51 8.68 12.77 -4.44
CA GLY A 51 7.27 13.02 -4.13
C GLY A 51 7.01 14.45 -3.64
N LEU A 52 7.88 14.99 -2.78
CA LEU A 52 7.82 16.39 -2.36
C LEU A 52 8.05 17.36 -3.52
N GLY A 53 9.07 17.11 -4.34
CA GLY A 53 9.38 17.91 -5.53
C GLY A 53 8.23 17.90 -6.55
N ALA A 54 7.66 16.74 -6.83
CA ALA A 54 6.53 16.57 -7.73
C ALA A 54 5.27 17.26 -7.20
N SER A 55 4.99 17.15 -5.90
CA SER A 55 3.86 17.84 -5.25
C SER A 55 3.99 19.36 -5.39
N PHE A 56 5.18 19.89 -5.08
CA PHE A 56 5.46 21.32 -5.22
C PHE A 56 5.33 21.77 -6.68
N GLY A 57 5.93 21.04 -7.63
CA GLY A 57 5.90 21.35 -9.05
C GLY A 57 4.47 21.35 -9.61
N ALA A 58 3.66 20.36 -9.24
CA ALA A 58 2.26 20.26 -9.65
C ALA A 58 1.42 21.43 -9.12
N VAL A 59 1.53 21.75 -7.82
CA VAL A 59 0.81 22.90 -7.23
C VAL A 59 1.27 24.23 -7.84
N PHE A 60 2.57 24.40 -8.05
CA PHE A 60 3.12 25.61 -8.66
C PHE A 60 2.66 25.79 -10.10
N GLY A 61 2.68 24.71 -10.89
CA GLY A 61 2.19 24.69 -12.26
C GLY A 61 0.69 24.99 -12.35
N ASP A 62 -0.13 24.30 -11.55
CA ASP A 62 -1.58 24.53 -11.51
C ASP A 62 -1.90 25.97 -11.12
N ARG A 63 -1.28 26.49 -10.06
CA ARG A 63 -1.47 27.87 -9.62
C ARG A 63 -1.10 28.88 -10.71
N LYS A 64 0.01 28.68 -11.42
CA LYS A 64 0.40 29.57 -12.54
C LYS A 64 -0.65 29.59 -13.65
N ILE A 65 -1.23 28.44 -13.99
CA ILE A 65 -2.28 28.35 -15.00
C ILE A 65 -3.56 29.04 -14.52
N LEU A 66 -3.99 28.78 -13.28
CA LEU A 66 -5.19 29.41 -12.72
C LEU A 66 -5.09 30.93 -12.67
N LEU A 67 -3.95 31.47 -12.23
CA LEU A 67 -3.74 32.92 -12.17
C LEU A 67 -3.71 33.56 -13.57
N LYS A 68 -3.15 32.86 -14.58
CA LYS A 68 -3.19 33.32 -15.98
C LYS A 68 -4.62 33.37 -16.54
N GLN A 69 -5.52 32.57 -15.99
CA GLN A 69 -6.94 32.53 -16.35
C GLN A 69 -7.80 33.42 -15.46
N GLU A 70 -7.19 34.26 -14.61
CA GLU A 70 -7.89 35.11 -13.65
C GLU A 70 -8.79 34.33 -12.68
N LYS A 71 -8.50 33.04 -12.48
CA LYS A 71 -9.22 32.17 -11.54
C LYS A 71 -8.60 32.25 -10.14
N PRO A 72 -9.40 32.13 -9.09
CA PRO A 72 -8.89 32.05 -7.72
C PRO A 72 -8.05 30.78 -7.55
N ALA A 73 -6.83 30.94 -7.03
CA ALA A 73 -5.88 29.85 -6.86
C ALA A 73 -5.42 29.74 -5.39
N PRO A 74 -5.49 28.55 -4.76
CA PRO A 74 -5.04 28.37 -3.39
C PRO A 74 -3.57 28.73 -3.18
N SER A 75 -3.20 29.01 -1.93
CA SER A 75 -1.81 29.30 -1.55
C SER A 75 -0.88 28.14 -1.92
N LEU A 76 0.36 28.48 -2.30
CA LEU A 76 1.42 27.51 -2.59
C LEU A 76 1.69 26.58 -1.42
N TRP A 77 1.60 27.07 -0.18
CA TRP A 77 1.87 26.31 1.06
C TRP A 77 1.04 25.02 1.21
N TRP A 78 -0.11 24.93 0.53
CA TRP A 78 -0.92 23.72 0.55
C TRP A 78 -0.30 22.56 -0.26
N PHE A 79 0.87 22.72 -0.89
CA PHE A 79 1.59 21.61 -1.50
C PHE A 79 1.99 20.50 -0.50
N LEU A 80 2.18 20.86 0.78
CA LEU A 80 2.44 19.89 1.86
C LEU A 80 1.21 19.07 2.21
N ILE A 81 0.02 19.59 1.90
CA ILE A 81 -1.27 18.97 2.20
C ILE A 81 -2.09 18.95 0.91
N SER A 82 -1.63 18.16 -0.05
CA SER A 82 -2.25 17.93 -1.37
C SER A 82 -3.79 17.78 -1.33
N PRO A 83 -4.40 17.01 -0.40
CA PRO A 83 -5.87 16.89 -0.35
C PRO A 83 -6.56 18.24 -0.09
N VAL A 84 -5.99 19.08 0.77
CA VAL A 84 -6.58 20.39 1.08
C VAL A 84 -6.41 21.35 -0.10
N TYR A 85 -5.30 21.28 -0.82
CA TYR A 85 -5.11 22.06 -2.05
C TYR A 85 -6.20 21.75 -3.08
N LEU A 86 -6.36 20.46 -3.42
CA LEU A 86 -7.33 20.00 -4.44
C LEU A 86 -8.77 20.34 -4.03
N TRP A 87 -9.10 20.16 -2.75
CA TRP A 87 -10.42 20.51 -2.22
C TRP A 87 -10.71 22.02 -2.31
N LYS A 88 -9.76 22.88 -1.89
CA LYS A 88 -9.93 24.35 -1.97
C LYS A 88 -10.04 24.83 -3.40
N ARG A 89 -9.22 24.27 -4.32
CA ARG A 89 -9.24 24.58 -5.74
C ARG A 89 -10.62 24.38 -6.34
N ASP A 90 -11.20 23.18 -6.18
CA ASP A 90 -12.53 22.87 -6.74
C ASP A 90 -13.63 23.69 -6.05
N ALA A 91 -13.53 23.89 -4.73
CA ALA A 91 -14.51 24.68 -3.97
C ALA A 91 -14.57 26.15 -4.42
N TRP A 92 -13.42 26.79 -4.66
CA TRP A 92 -13.37 28.18 -5.12
C TRP A 92 -13.82 28.36 -6.58
N GLN A 93 -13.75 27.31 -7.38
CA GLN A 93 -14.23 27.30 -8.76
C GLN A 93 -15.67 26.80 -8.90
N GLN A 94 -16.35 26.52 -7.77
CA GLN A 94 -17.69 25.93 -7.74
C GLN A 94 -17.80 24.63 -8.56
N LYS A 95 -16.69 23.88 -8.67
CA LYS A 95 -16.61 22.60 -9.37
C LYS A 95 -16.91 21.45 -8.41
N PRO A 96 -17.41 20.30 -8.91
CA PRO A 96 -17.49 19.09 -8.10
C PRO A 96 -16.07 18.66 -7.67
N LYS A 97 -15.94 18.22 -6.42
CA LYS A 97 -14.67 17.88 -5.74
C LYS A 97 -14.04 16.56 -6.23
N ARG A 98 -14.06 16.31 -7.54
CA ARG A 98 -13.64 15.04 -8.14
C ARG A 98 -12.15 14.80 -8.00
N LEU A 99 -11.33 15.86 -8.02
CA LEU A 99 -9.88 15.72 -7.85
C LEU A 99 -9.51 15.26 -6.44
N PHE A 100 -10.22 15.79 -5.44
CA PHE A 100 -10.09 15.33 -4.06
C PHE A 100 -10.55 13.87 -3.90
N GLN A 101 -11.66 13.48 -4.53
CA GLN A 101 -12.12 12.08 -4.55
C GLN A 101 -11.10 11.15 -5.22
N ALA A 102 -10.55 11.56 -6.38
CA ALA A 102 -9.51 10.81 -7.08
C ALA A 102 -8.25 10.65 -6.22
N TRP A 103 -7.84 11.71 -5.51
CA TRP A 103 -6.72 11.64 -4.57
C TRP A 103 -6.97 10.68 -3.41
N ILE A 104 -8.19 10.66 -2.85
CA ILE A 104 -8.57 9.68 -1.82
C ILE A 104 -8.45 8.26 -2.37
N VAL A 105 -9.04 7.99 -3.53
CA VAL A 105 -9.02 6.66 -4.15
C VAL A 105 -7.57 6.23 -4.44
N ALA A 106 -6.75 7.12 -5.01
CA ALA A 106 -5.34 6.86 -5.27
C ALA A 106 -4.56 6.54 -3.98
N THR A 107 -4.81 7.30 -2.91
CA THR A 107 -4.18 7.08 -1.61
C THR A 107 -4.61 5.74 -0.98
N ILE A 108 -5.90 5.39 -1.04
CA ILE A 108 -6.39 4.10 -0.53
C ILE A 108 -5.74 2.95 -1.30
N LEU A 109 -5.66 3.03 -2.62
CA LEU A 109 -5.01 2.01 -3.45
C LEU A 109 -3.51 1.89 -3.14
N MET A 110 -2.82 3.03 -2.98
CA MET A 110 -1.43 3.06 -2.54
C MET A 110 -1.25 2.36 -1.20
N LEU A 111 -2.03 2.74 -0.18
CA LEU A 111 -1.92 2.15 1.16
C LEU A 111 -2.23 0.65 1.14
N ALA A 112 -3.25 0.22 0.40
CA ALA A 112 -3.58 -1.20 0.24
C ALA A 112 -2.44 -1.96 -0.46
N GLY A 113 -1.84 -1.39 -1.51
CA GLY A 113 -0.69 -1.96 -2.21
C GLY A 113 0.53 -2.11 -1.29
N THR A 114 0.89 -1.05 -0.56
CA THR A 114 2.00 -1.08 0.40
C THR A 114 1.76 -2.08 1.52
N TRP A 115 0.53 -2.19 2.04
CA TRP A 115 0.19 -3.17 3.06
C TRP A 115 0.40 -4.60 2.58
N LEU A 116 -0.03 -4.91 1.35
CA LEU A 116 0.17 -6.22 0.73
C LEU A 116 1.66 -6.55 0.53
N GLN A 117 2.48 -5.56 0.18
CA GLN A 117 3.93 -5.73 0.03
C GLN A 117 4.60 -6.06 1.37
N VAL A 118 4.34 -5.26 2.40
CA VAL A 118 4.92 -5.47 3.75
C VAL A 118 4.54 -6.84 4.31
N SER A 119 3.30 -7.29 4.10
CA SER A 119 2.88 -8.64 4.54
C SER A 119 3.66 -9.76 3.83
N ASN A 120 4.00 -9.57 2.56
CA ASN A 120 4.77 -10.57 1.81
C ASN A 120 6.25 -10.57 2.22
N ASP A 121 6.87 -9.40 2.37
CA ASP A 121 8.31 -9.28 2.69
C ASP A 121 8.63 -9.74 4.11
N THR A 122 7.75 -9.46 5.07
CA THR A 122 7.92 -9.94 6.45
C THR A 122 7.90 -11.47 6.50
N SER A 123 7.09 -12.10 5.65
CA SER A 123 7.00 -13.56 5.58
C SER A 123 8.25 -14.19 4.94
N SER A 124 8.86 -13.54 3.95
CA SER A 124 10.04 -14.09 3.27
C SER A 124 11.30 -14.02 4.15
N ALA A 125 11.52 -12.90 4.85
CA ALA A 125 12.65 -12.74 5.77
C ALA A 125 12.57 -13.70 6.98
N LEU A 126 11.35 -13.92 7.51
CA LEU A 126 11.14 -14.90 8.58
C LEU A 126 11.32 -16.34 8.07
N ALA A 127 10.83 -16.64 6.87
CA ALA A 127 11.00 -17.95 6.22
C ALA A 127 12.49 -18.29 5.97
N GLU A 128 13.30 -17.31 5.58
CA GLU A 128 14.74 -17.50 5.37
C GLU A 128 15.47 -17.77 6.70
N SER A 129 15.18 -16.97 7.73
CA SER A 129 15.83 -17.11 9.05
C SER A 129 15.41 -18.36 9.83
N ALA A 130 14.22 -18.91 9.59
CA ALA A 130 13.74 -20.12 10.24
C ALA A 130 14.29 -21.43 9.65
N CYS A 131 14.79 -21.43 8.42
CA CYS A 131 15.29 -22.63 7.74
C CYS A 131 16.54 -23.26 8.40
N PRO A 132 17.52 -22.48 8.89
CA PRO A 132 18.60 -22.99 9.75
C PRO A 132 18.09 -23.66 11.03
N THR A 133 17.09 -23.08 11.71
CA THR A 133 16.49 -23.65 12.93
C THR A 133 15.79 -24.98 12.64
N VAL A 134 15.04 -25.07 11.53
CA VAL A 134 14.43 -26.35 11.09
C VAL A 134 15.52 -27.40 10.85
N THR A 135 16.61 -27.02 10.19
CA THR A 135 17.74 -27.94 9.93
C THR A 135 18.37 -28.44 11.22
N GLN A 136 18.53 -27.56 12.22
CA GLN A 136 19.04 -27.96 13.53
C GLN A 136 18.13 -28.97 14.23
N ILE A 137 16.80 -28.73 14.24
CA ILE A 137 15.83 -29.65 14.83
C ILE A 137 15.91 -31.04 14.17
N MET A 138 16.08 -31.12 12.84
CA MET A 138 16.26 -32.41 12.15
C MET A 138 17.52 -33.14 12.61
N GLN A 139 18.64 -32.42 12.72
CA GLN A 139 19.91 -32.99 13.14
C GLN A 139 19.86 -33.51 14.58
N GLU A 140 19.18 -32.80 15.48
CA GLU A 140 18.95 -33.22 16.86
C GLU A 140 18.12 -34.51 16.94
N HIS A 141 17.18 -34.70 16.00
CA HIS A 141 16.39 -35.93 15.86
C HIS A 141 17.08 -37.02 15.00
N ASN A 142 18.38 -36.87 14.70
CA ASN A 142 19.18 -37.81 13.92
C ASN A 142 18.69 -38.01 12.46
N GLU A 143 17.91 -37.06 11.95
CA GLU A 143 17.47 -37.00 10.55
C GLU A 143 18.51 -36.23 9.73
N ARG A 144 18.98 -36.81 8.61
CA ARG A 144 19.96 -36.14 7.73
C ARG A 144 19.33 -35.10 6.78
N ALA A 145 18.03 -34.87 6.89
CA ALA A 145 17.31 -33.95 6.03
C ALA A 145 17.61 -32.50 6.44
N THR A 146 17.98 -31.66 5.49
CA THR A 146 18.22 -30.21 5.71
C THR A 146 17.09 -29.41 5.09
N CYS A 147 16.71 -28.30 5.72
CA CYS A 147 15.76 -27.38 5.11
C CYS A 147 16.44 -26.67 3.93
N VAL A 148 15.74 -26.64 2.79
CA VAL A 148 16.17 -25.93 1.57
C VAL A 148 15.42 -24.60 1.45
N GLN A 149 14.13 -24.59 1.78
CA GLN A 149 13.28 -23.42 1.64
C GLN A 149 12.04 -23.55 2.53
N ILE A 150 11.57 -22.45 3.10
CA ILE A 150 10.24 -22.37 3.72
C ILE A 150 9.28 -21.64 2.76
N SER A 151 8.10 -22.19 2.59
CA SER A 151 7.07 -21.75 1.64
C SER A 151 5.68 -21.82 2.27
N ASP A 152 4.67 -21.29 1.59
CA ASP A 152 3.26 -21.33 2.05
C ASP A 152 3.05 -20.74 3.46
N MET A 153 3.79 -19.66 3.78
CA MET A 153 3.68 -19.00 5.07
C MET A 153 2.34 -18.25 5.19
N LYS A 154 1.58 -18.57 6.23
CA LYS A 154 0.26 -18.01 6.51
C LYS A 154 0.21 -17.58 7.96
N GLU A 155 -0.23 -16.36 8.19
CA GLU A 155 -0.50 -15.86 9.52
C GLU A 155 -1.79 -16.49 10.05
N GLU A 156 -1.71 -17.19 11.17
CA GLU A 156 -2.84 -17.85 11.83
C GLU A 156 -3.39 -16.99 12.98
N VAL A 157 -2.51 -16.25 13.66
CA VAL A 157 -2.87 -15.38 14.79
C VAL A 157 -2.06 -14.08 14.71
N SER A 158 -2.77 -12.96 14.68
CA SER A 158 -2.29 -11.56 14.61
C SER A 158 -0.82 -11.35 15.00
N GLY A 159 0.07 -11.50 14.02
CA GLY A 159 1.51 -11.24 14.08
C GLY A 159 2.35 -12.23 14.88
N ARG A 160 1.73 -13.21 15.56
CA ARG A 160 2.39 -14.09 16.53
C ARG A 160 2.60 -15.51 16.05
N PHE A 161 1.63 -16.09 15.34
CA PHE A 161 1.72 -17.48 14.89
C PHE A 161 1.59 -17.56 13.38
N TYR A 162 2.54 -18.26 12.76
CA TYR A 162 2.60 -18.48 11.33
C TYR A 162 2.67 -19.97 11.02
N SER A 163 1.76 -20.47 10.20
CA SER A 163 1.85 -21.82 9.62
C SER A 163 2.64 -21.74 8.31
N ALA A 164 3.59 -22.65 8.09
CA ALA A 164 4.36 -22.71 6.86
C ALA A 164 4.72 -24.16 6.48
N ARG A 165 5.37 -24.34 5.32
CA ARG A 165 5.90 -25.63 4.85
C ARG A 165 7.39 -25.53 4.55
N ALA A 166 8.19 -26.32 5.25
CA ALA A 166 9.60 -26.50 4.98
C ALA A 166 9.81 -27.56 3.88
N LEU A 167 10.44 -27.18 2.78
CA LEU A 167 10.95 -28.10 1.75
C LEU A 167 12.30 -28.64 2.22
N MET A 168 12.39 -29.95 2.38
CA MET A 168 13.60 -30.64 2.80
C MET A 168 14.48 -31.00 1.59
N SER A 169 15.76 -31.26 1.82
CA SER A 169 16.72 -31.73 0.79
C SER A 169 16.33 -33.07 0.16
N THR A 170 15.47 -33.83 0.83
CA THR A 170 14.86 -35.07 0.33
C THR A 170 13.69 -34.82 -0.64
N GLY A 171 13.26 -33.57 -0.82
CA GLY A 171 12.08 -33.19 -1.59
C GLY A 171 10.76 -33.29 -0.83
N LYS A 172 10.76 -33.80 0.42
CA LYS A 172 9.57 -33.85 1.28
C LYS A 172 9.22 -32.44 1.76
N LYS A 173 7.93 -32.10 1.76
CA LYS A 173 7.41 -30.88 2.41
C LYS A 173 6.89 -31.23 3.80
N MET A 174 7.39 -30.56 4.82
CA MET A 174 6.97 -30.74 6.21
C MET A 174 6.25 -29.50 6.74
N PRO A 175 5.11 -29.66 7.44
CA PRO A 175 4.45 -28.54 8.08
C PRO A 175 5.32 -28.02 9.23
N VAL A 176 5.43 -26.70 9.35
CA VAL A 176 6.14 -26.03 10.44
C VAL A 176 5.28 -24.88 10.96
N THR A 177 5.36 -24.61 12.25
CA THR A 177 4.73 -23.46 12.89
C THR A 177 5.81 -22.57 13.46
N ILE A 178 5.76 -21.28 13.14
CA ILE A 178 6.69 -20.27 13.63
C ILE A 178 5.93 -19.35 14.59
N GLU A 179 6.41 -19.26 15.82
CA GLU A 179 5.90 -18.36 16.84
C GLU A 179 6.88 -17.19 17.04
N ILE A 180 6.42 -15.95 16.95
CA ILE A 180 7.18 -14.75 17.32
C ILE A 180 6.77 -14.34 18.72
N ARG A 181 7.74 -14.30 19.64
CA ARG A 181 7.55 -13.84 21.03
C ARG A 181 7.72 -12.33 21.15
N ASP A 182 7.18 -11.78 22.23
CA ASP A 182 7.21 -10.34 22.52
C ASP A 182 8.64 -9.77 22.69
N ASP A 183 9.63 -10.63 22.94
CA ASP A 183 11.06 -10.29 23.02
C ASP A 183 11.76 -10.23 21.65
N GLY A 184 11.03 -10.46 20.56
CA GLY A 184 11.55 -10.48 19.19
C GLY A 184 12.25 -11.79 18.80
N THR A 185 12.26 -12.80 19.67
CA THR A 185 12.75 -14.14 19.33
C THR A 185 11.68 -14.95 18.61
N PHE A 186 12.08 -15.83 17.70
CA PHE A 186 11.16 -16.74 17.02
C PHE A 186 11.47 -18.20 17.38
N TYR A 187 10.41 -18.99 17.52
CA TYR A 187 10.46 -20.42 17.82
C TYR A 187 9.82 -21.21 16.70
N VAL A 188 10.45 -22.31 16.29
CA VAL A 188 9.96 -23.18 15.23
C VAL A 188 9.53 -24.51 15.83
N THR A 189 8.29 -24.93 15.52
CA THR A 189 7.73 -26.21 15.95
C THR A 189 7.37 -27.05 14.73
N ILE A 190 7.66 -28.35 14.78
CA ILE A 190 7.38 -29.30 13.71
C ILE A 190 6.37 -30.32 14.26
N PRO A 191 5.08 -30.25 13.87
CA PRO A 191 4.01 -31.05 14.48
C PRO A 191 4.26 -32.56 14.43
N ASP A 192 4.83 -33.05 13.33
CA ASP A 192 5.08 -34.49 13.10
C ASP A 192 6.36 -35.02 13.74
N MET A 193 7.13 -34.19 14.45
CA MET A 193 8.33 -34.63 15.20
C MET A 193 8.02 -35.02 16.65
N ASN A 194 6.90 -34.54 17.18
CA ASN A 194 6.42 -34.89 18.51
C ASN A 194 5.53 -36.13 18.46
N GLY A 195 6.11 -37.26 18.06
CA GLY A 195 5.59 -38.57 18.41
C GLY A 195 5.92 -38.87 19.88
N ALA A 196 5.12 -38.37 20.82
CA ALA A 196 5.11 -38.84 22.20
C ALA A 196 3.75 -38.56 22.88
N TYR A 197 2.86 -39.55 22.79
CA TYR A 197 2.09 -39.98 23.97
C TYR A 197 2.92 -41.02 24.71
#